data_AF-A0A2G9UHX7-F1
#
_entry.id   AF-A0A2G9UHX7-F1
#
_cell.length_a   1.000
_cell.length_b   1.000
_cell.length_c   1.000
_cell.angle_alpha   90.00
_cell.angle_beta   90.00
_cell.angle_gamma   90.00
#
_symmetry.space_group_name_H-M   'P 1'
#
loop_
_entity.id
_entity.type
_entity.pdbx_description
1 polymer ?
#
loop_
_entity_poly.entity_id
_entity_poly.type
_entity_poly.pdbx_seq_one_letter_code
_entity_poly.pdbx_strand_id
1 'polypeptide(L)'
;MQRKLVSLLCYQLVEEEGRLRALKTSRLIAERIMTELLLIQQNSGSLSTHLWTAVRARGCQFLGPAMQEDVLKLILLALDKGALIARKTLVMYVVQMLSEDYPQVSKTCVGHVVQLLYRASCFNVMKRDGESSLMQLKDEFRNYEALRKEHDAQIVQVCVSM
;
A
#
# COMPACT_ATOMS: atom_id res chain seq x y z
N MET A 1 -13.39 -21.65 -11.40
CA MET A 1 -12.67 -22.82 -11.99
C MET A 1 -13.44 -23.44 -13.16
N GLN A 2 -14.64 -23.98 -12.94
CA GLN A 2 -15.44 -24.68 -13.96
C GLN A 2 -15.67 -23.89 -15.26
N ARG A 3 -16.04 -22.61 -15.20
CA ARG A 3 -16.22 -21.77 -16.41
C ARG A 3 -14.98 -21.70 -17.32
N LYS A 4 -13.79 -21.65 -16.73
CA LYS A 4 -12.52 -21.60 -17.48
C LYS A 4 -12.20 -22.96 -18.12
N LEU A 5 -12.47 -24.05 -17.41
CA LEU A 5 -12.32 -25.42 -17.95
C LEU A 5 -13.27 -25.65 -19.13
N VAL A 6 -14.55 -25.26 -19.00
CA VAL A 6 -15.52 -25.33 -20.10
C VAL A 6 -15.04 -24.52 -21.30
N SER A 7 -14.57 -23.29 -21.08
CA SER A 7 -14.04 -22.46 -22.17
C SER A 7 -12.86 -23.12 -22.89
N LEU A 8 -11.95 -23.75 -22.13
CA LEU A 8 -10.78 -24.45 -22.69
C LEU A 8 -11.19 -25.64 -23.58
N LEU A 9 -12.19 -26.41 -23.16
CA LEU A 9 -12.71 -27.57 -23.92
C LEU A 9 -13.41 -27.16 -25.23
N CYS A 10 -13.92 -25.94 -25.30
CA CYS A 10 -14.66 -25.44 -26.46
C CYS A 10 -13.81 -24.72 -27.51
N TYR A 11 -12.50 -24.53 -27.31
CA TYR A 11 -11.66 -23.85 -28.29
C TYR A 11 -11.28 -24.75 -29.47
N GLN A 12 -11.31 -24.18 -30.68
CA GLN A 12 -10.94 -24.87 -31.90
C GLN A 12 -9.41 -24.91 -32.07
N LEU A 13 -8.75 -25.97 -31.60
CA LEU A 13 -7.28 -26.06 -31.60
C LEU A 13 -6.66 -26.21 -32.99
N VAL A 14 -7.46 -26.56 -33.99
CA VAL A 14 -7.02 -26.59 -35.40
C VAL A 14 -6.72 -25.18 -35.91
N GLU A 15 -7.45 -24.17 -35.41
CA GLU A 15 -7.25 -22.77 -35.74
C GLU A 15 -6.20 -22.13 -34.83
N GLU A 16 -5.37 -21.26 -35.40
CA GLU A 16 -4.34 -20.54 -34.64
C GLU A 16 -4.92 -19.69 -33.52
N GLU A 17 -6.04 -19.01 -33.79
CA GLU A 17 -6.73 -18.20 -32.80
C GLU A 17 -7.24 -19.05 -31.63
N GLY A 18 -7.76 -20.25 -31.90
CA GLY A 18 -8.19 -21.19 -30.88
C GLY A 18 -7.01 -21.67 -30.01
N ARG A 19 -5.84 -21.92 -30.60
CA ARG A 19 -4.61 -22.24 -29.84
C ARG A 19 -4.16 -21.09 -28.94
N LEU A 20 -4.15 -19.86 -29.44
CA LEU A 20 -3.78 -18.68 -28.64
C LEU A 20 -4.74 -18.47 -27.46
N ARG A 21 -6.05 -18.60 -27.69
CA ARG A 21 -7.08 -18.54 -26.64
C ARG A 21 -6.91 -19.67 -25.63
N ALA A 22 -6.63 -20.88 -26.09
CA ALA A 22 -6.37 -22.03 -25.22
C ALA A 22 -5.14 -21.79 -24.32
N LEU A 23 -4.01 -21.34 -24.87
CA LEU A 23 -2.81 -21.01 -24.08
C LEU A 23 -3.09 -19.96 -23.01
N LYS A 24 -3.78 -18.87 -23.37
CA LYS A 24 -4.15 -17.81 -22.43
C LYS A 24 -5.05 -18.35 -21.31
N THR A 25 -6.05 -19.15 -21.65
CA THR A 25 -6.98 -19.73 -20.67
C THR A 25 -6.30 -20.76 -19.77
N SER A 26 -5.40 -21.58 -20.31
CA SER A 26 -4.57 -22.51 -19.51
C SER A 26 -3.73 -21.77 -18.46
N ARG A 27 -3.09 -20.64 -18.83
CA ARG A 27 -2.35 -19.81 -17.86
C ARG A 27 -3.26 -19.31 -16.74
N LEU A 28 -4.45 -18.79 -17.08
CA LEU A 28 -5.42 -18.30 -16.10
C LEU A 28 -5.97 -19.41 -15.19
N ILE A 29 -6.04 -20.65 -15.69
CA ILE A 29 -6.41 -21.83 -14.89
C ILE A 29 -5.30 -22.15 -13.90
N ALA A 30 -4.04 -22.20 -14.35
CA ALA A 30 -2.89 -22.43 -13.49
C ALA A 30 -2.77 -21.36 -12.39
N GLU A 31 -2.90 -20.08 -12.75
CA GLU A 31 -2.94 -18.95 -11.80
C GLU A 31 -4.05 -19.15 -10.75
N ARG A 32 -5.25 -19.56 -11.18
CA ARG A 32 -6.36 -19.81 -10.25
C ARG A 32 -6.10 -21.01 -9.34
N ILE A 33 -5.53 -22.11 -9.85
CA ILE A 33 -5.18 -23.27 -9.02
C ILE A 33 -4.19 -22.85 -7.93
N MET A 34 -3.14 -22.11 -8.29
CA MET A 34 -2.16 -21.62 -7.31
C MET A 34 -2.83 -20.77 -6.22
N THR A 35 -3.73 -19.84 -6.60
CA THR A 35 -4.47 -19.04 -5.60
C THR A 35 -5.31 -19.91 -4.67
N GLU A 36 -6.04 -20.90 -5.18
CA GLU A 36 -6.87 -21.80 -4.34
C GLU A 36 -6.00 -22.64 -3.38
N LEU A 37 -4.86 -23.14 -3.84
CA LEU A 37 -3.92 -23.89 -2.99
C LEU A 37 -3.38 -23.03 -1.85
N LEU A 38 -3.00 -21.78 -2.15
CA LEU A 38 -2.55 -20.81 -1.12
C LEU A 38 -3.66 -20.52 -0.11
N LEU A 39 -4.91 -20.35 -0.57
CA LEU A 39 -6.05 -20.08 0.31
C LEU A 39 -6.37 -21.27 1.23
N ILE A 40 -6.20 -22.51 0.75
CA ILE A 40 -6.38 -23.72 1.58
C ILE A 40 -5.34 -23.79 2.69
N GLN A 41 -4.10 -23.36 2.42
CA GLN A 41 -3.02 -23.34 3.41
C GLN A 41 -3.11 -22.14 4.38
N GLN A 42 -3.80 -21.06 4.00
CA GLN A 42 -3.95 -19.89 4.86
C GLN A 42 -4.91 -20.16 6.03
N ASN A 43 -4.40 -19.99 7.25
CA ASN A 43 -5.23 -19.95 8.44
C ASN A 43 -5.94 -18.58 8.55
N SER A 44 -7.26 -18.56 8.33
CA SER A 44 -8.08 -17.34 8.35
C SER A 44 -8.05 -16.61 9.70
N GLY A 45 -7.84 -17.32 10.81
CA GLY A 45 -7.81 -16.75 12.16
C GLY A 45 -6.61 -15.84 12.44
N SER A 46 -5.52 -15.95 11.68
CA SER A 46 -4.28 -15.19 11.90
C SER A 46 -3.90 -14.25 10.76
N LEU A 47 -4.71 -14.16 9.70
CA LEU A 47 -4.40 -13.36 8.50
C LEU A 47 -4.13 -11.88 8.82
N SER A 48 -5.01 -11.25 9.60
CA SER A 48 -4.85 -9.85 10.03
C SER A 48 -3.56 -9.66 10.83
N THR A 49 -3.28 -10.58 11.76
CA THR A 49 -2.06 -10.56 12.57
C THR A 49 -0.80 -10.67 11.71
N HIS A 50 -0.77 -11.58 10.75
CA HIS A 50 0.36 -11.74 9.82
C HIS A 50 0.57 -10.49 8.96
N LEU A 51 -0.51 -9.93 8.40
CA LEU A 51 -0.44 -8.68 7.62
C LEU A 51 0.18 -7.56 8.45
N TRP A 52 -0.35 -7.28 9.64
CA TRP A 52 0.16 -6.18 10.45
C TRP A 52 1.56 -6.43 10.98
N THR A 53 1.94 -7.68 11.17
CA THR A 53 3.32 -8.05 11.51
C THR A 53 4.26 -7.75 10.35
N ALA A 54 3.89 -8.09 9.11
CA ALA A 54 4.68 -7.77 7.92
C ALA A 54 4.77 -6.25 7.64
N VAL A 55 3.70 -5.50 7.91
CA VAL A 55 3.72 -4.03 7.84
C VAL A 55 4.69 -3.46 8.87
N ARG A 56 4.62 -3.90 10.13
CA ARG A 56 5.53 -3.45 11.20
C ARG A 56 6.98 -3.84 10.95
N ALA A 57 7.25 -5.03 10.40
CA ALA A 57 8.60 -5.47 10.04
C ALA A 57 9.29 -4.56 9.02
N ARG A 58 8.53 -3.76 8.26
CA ARG A 58 9.05 -2.78 7.30
C ARG A 58 9.18 -1.37 7.88
N GLY A 59 8.99 -1.20 9.19
CA GLY A 59 9.00 0.09 9.88
C GLY A 59 7.76 0.95 9.57
N CYS A 60 6.68 0.31 9.12
CA CYS A 60 5.43 0.97 8.75
C CYS A 60 4.33 0.64 9.77
N GLN A 61 3.26 1.43 9.76
CA GLN A 61 2.10 1.20 10.63
C GLN A 61 0.81 1.69 9.98
N PHE A 62 -0.28 1.00 10.27
CA PHE A 62 -1.65 1.44 10.01
C PHE A 62 -2.32 1.68 11.36
N LEU A 63 -2.89 2.86 11.57
CA LEU A 63 -3.39 3.32 12.88
C LEU A 63 -4.89 3.06 13.10
N GLY A 64 -5.52 2.32 12.19
CA GLY A 64 -6.98 2.16 12.14
C GLY A 64 -7.63 3.22 11.22
N PRO A 65 -8.86 2.98 10.76
CA PRO A 65 -9.45 3.77 9.68
C PRO A 65 -9.51 5.29 9.94
N ALA A 66 -10.04 5.70 11.09
CA ALA A 66 -10.24 7.12 11.42
C ALA A 66 -8.91 7.87 11.61
N MET A 67 -8.06 7.40 12.53
CA MET A 67 -6.77 8.04 12.79
C MET A 67 -5.87 8.04 11.55
N GLN A 68 -5.88 6.99 10.73
CA GLN A 68 -5.09 6.95 9.51
C GLN A 68 -5.53 8.03 8.51
N GLU A 69 -6.84 8.19 8.33
CA GLU A 69 -7.39 9.24 7.48
C GLU A 69 -6.98 10.63 7.95
N ASP A 70 -7.08 10.92 9.25
CA ASP A 70 -6.72 12.23 9.80
C ASP A 70 -5.21 12.51 9.67
N VAL A 71 -4.36 11.51 9.92
CA VAL A 71 -2.91 11.63 9.68
C VAL A 71 -2.61 11.95 8.21
N LEU A 72 -3.24 11.25 7.26
CA LEU A 72 -3.02 11.50 5.84
C LEU A 72 -3.50 12.90 5.41
N LYS A 73 -4.65 13.36 5.94
CA LYS A 73 -5.17 14.71 5.69
C LYS A 73 -4.23 15.80 6.23
N LEU A 74 -3.67 15.61 7.42
CA LEU A 74 -2.69 16.56 7.98
C LEU A 74 -1.37 16.57 7.22
N ILE A 75 -0.88 15.40 6.78
CA ILE A 75 0.31 15.33 5.90
C ILE A 75 0.03 16.08 4.60
N LEU A 76 -1.15 15.89 4.01
CA LEU A 76 -1.55 16.61 2.81
C LEU A 76 -1.64 18.12 3.07
N LEU A 77 -2.31 18.56 4.13
CA LEU A 77 -2.41 19.97 4.51
C LEU A 77 -1.03 20.65 4.67
N ALA A 78 -0.04 19.90 5.17
CA ALA A 78 1.32 20.42 5.34
C ALA A 78 2.11 20.50 4.01
N LEU A 79 1.78 19.70 2.99
CA LEU A 79 2.63 19.46 1.81
C LEU A 79 1.95 19.71 0.45
N ASP A 80 0.63 19.93 0.41
CA ASP A 80 -0.18 20.07 -0.81
C ASP A 80 0.25 21.25 -1.71
N LYS A 81 0.82 22.30 -1.12
CA LYS A 81 1.37 23.46 -1.85
C LYS A 81 2.85 23.29 -2.22
N GLY A 82 3.38 22.06 -2.15
CA GLY A 82 4.76 21.76 -2.51
C GLY A 82 5.78 22.20 -1.48
N ALA A 83 5.39 22.29 -0.20
CA ALA A 83 6.33 22.59 0.87
C ALA A 83 7.43 21.51 1.00
N LEU A 84 8.63 21.95 1.37
CA LEU A 84 9.78 21.10 1.66
C LEU A 84 9.95 21.00 3.19
N ILE A 85 9.58 19.86 3.77
CA ILE A 85 9.56 19.69 5.23
C ILE A 85 10.44 18.50 5.64
N ALA A 86 11.27 18.68 6.66
CA ALA A 86 12.03 17.59 7.25
C ALA A 86 11.10 16.60 7.98
N ARG A 87 11.38 15.30 7.92
CA ARG A 87 10.56 14.26 8.56
C ARG A 87 10.22 14.56 10.02
N LYS A 88 11.20 15.01 10.81
CA LYS A 88 11.01 15.36 12.24
C LYS A 88 9.95 16.45 12.40
N THR A 89 10.00 17.50 11.59
CA THR A 89 9.07 18.63 11.67
C THR A 89 7.65 18.21 11.26
N LEU A 90 7.52 17.44 10.17
CA LEU A 90 6.22 16.90 9.74
C LEU A 90 5.58 16.01 10.80
N VAL A 91 6.36 15.09 11.38
CA VAL A 91 5.88 14.19 12.44
C VAL A 91 5.43 14.98 13.68
N MET A 92 6.22 15.98 14.10
CA MET A 92 5.84 16.84 15.24
C MET A 92 4.54 17.59 14.98
N TYR A 93 4.37 18.17 13.79
CA TYR A 93 3.16 18.87 13.39
C TYR A 93 1.93 17.96 13.50
N VAL A 94 1.97 16.78 12.89
CA VAL A 94 0.84 15.84 12.91
C VAL A 94 0.51 15.38 14.34
N VAL A 95 1.52 15.06 15.16
CA VAL A 95 1.29 14.65 16.55
C VAL A 95 0.63 15.76 17.35
N GLN A 96 1.09 17.00 17.20
CA GLN A 96 0.54 18.15 17.91
C GLN A 96 -0.92 18.42 17.52
N MET A 97 -1.26 18.26 16.22
CA MET A 97 -2.62 18.47 15.73
C MET A 97 -3.61 17.37 16.15
N LEU A 98 -3.13 16.17 16.51
CA LEU A 98 -3.98 15.01 16.81
C LEU A 98 -4.01 14.64 18.30
N SER A 99 -3.17 15.23 19.14
CA SER A 99 -2.99 14.76 20.52
C SER A 99 -4.21 14.92 21.42
N GLU A 100 -5.11 15.86 21.11
CA GLU A 100 -6.35 16.05 21.87
C GLU A 100 -7.37 14.96 21.54
N ASP A 101 -7.61 14.68 20.26
CA ASP A 101 -8.58 13.68 19.80
C ASP A 101 -8.07 12.24 19.95
N TYR A 102 -6.75 12.06 19.86
CA TYR A 102 -6.09 10.75 19.90
C TYR A 102 -4.94 10.74 20.91
N PRO A 103 -5.20 10.57 22.22
CA PRO A 103 -4.16 10.61 23.27
C PRO A 103 -3.03 9.59 23.09
N GLN A 104 -3.28 8.50 22.37
CA GLN A 104 -2.32 7.45 22.02
C GLN A 104 -1.40 7.81 20.83
N VAL A 105 -1.64 8.92 20.13
CA VAL A 105 -0.80 9.37 19.02
C VAL A 105 0.60 9.71 19.52
N SER A 106 1.62 9.30 18.76
CA SER A 106 3.02 9.50 19.15
C SER A 106 3.90 9.75 17.94
N LYS A 107 5.08 10.32 18.18
CA LYS A 107 6.09 10.56 17.14
C LYS A 107 6.48 9.26 16.43
N THR A 108 6.51 8.14 17.16
CA THR A 108 6.86 6.83 16.62
C THR A 108 5.79 6.33 15.65
N CYS A 109 4.52 6.29 16.06
CA CYS A 109 3.47 5.73 15.21
C CYS A 109 3.18 6.61 13.98
N VAL A 110 3.19 7.94 14.12
CA VAL A 110 3.12 8.88 12.99
C VAL A 110 4.36 8.75 12.10
N GLY A 111 5.53 8.60 12.70
CA GLY A 111 6.78 8.35 11.98
C GLY A 111 6.71 7.10 11.09
N HIS A 112 6.05 6.03 11.55
CA HIS A 112 5.82 4.82 10.77
C HIS A 112 4.79 5.00 9.65
N VAL A 113 3.79 5.87 9.81
CA VAL A 113 2.89 6.25 8.71
C VAL A 113 3.64 7.02 7.62
N VAL A 114 4.47 8.00 8.02
CA VAL A 114 5.34 8.72 7.06
C VAL A 114 6.31 7.75 6.37
N GLN A 115 6.83 6.75 7.08
CA GLN A 115 7.66 5.70 6.50
C GLN A 115 6.92 4.89 5.42
N LEU A 116 5.64 4.62 5.62
CA LEU A 116 4.81 3.91 4.65
C LEU A 116 4.68 4.71 3.35
N LEU A 117 4.40 6.01 3.43
CA LEU A 117 4.34 6.90 2.27
C LEU A 117 5.72 7.05 1.58
N TYR A 118 6.80 7.05 2.36
CA TYR A 118 8.15 7.03 1.80
C TYR A 118 8.42 5.76 0.99
N ARG A 119 8.03 4.59 1.50
CA ARG A 119 8.16 3.31 0.77
C ARG A 119 7.27 3.24 -0.46
N ALA A 120 6.11 3.89 -0.40
CA ALA A 120 5.19 4.08 -1.53
C ALA A 120 5.71 5.09 -2.56
N SER A 121 6.92 5.65 -2.37
CA SER A 121 7.52 6.63 -3.28
C SER A 121 6.70 7.90 -3.46
N CYS A 122 5.94 8.31 -2.44
CA CYS A 122 5.11 9.51 -2.46
C CYS A 122 5.90 10.82 -2.42
N PHE A 123 7.18 10.78 -2.01
CA PHE A 123 8.00 11.96 -1.78
C PHE A 123 9.11 12.14 -2.80
N ASN A 124 9.33 13.39 -3.20
CA ASN A 124 10.63 13.86 -3.69
C ASN A 124 11.51 14.16 -2.46
N VAL A 125 12.71 13.61 -2.43
CA VAL A 125 13.63 13.73 -1.28
C VAL A 125 14.83 14.56 -1.66
N MET A 126 14.97 15.72 -1.01
CA MET A 126 16.09 16.63 -1.22
C MET A 126 17.11 16.44 -0.10
N LYS A 127 18.30 15.92 -0.46
CA LYS A 127 19.43 15.81 0.47
C LYS A 127 20.04 17.20 0.68
N ARG A 128 20.53 17.44 1.90
CA ARG A 128 21.22 18.67 2.30
C ARG A 128 22.46 18.28 3.08
N ASP A 129 23.60 18.89 2.78
CA ASP A 129 24.86 18.54 3.41
C ASP A 129 24.85 18.93 4.89
N GLY A 130 25.19 17.98 5.76
CA GLY A 130 25.21 18.17 7.21
C GLY A 130 23.84 18.37 7.88
N GLU A 131 22.74 18.34 7.11
CA GLU A 131 21.39 18.59 7.61
C GLU A 131 20.41 17.45 7.31
N SER A 132 19.25 17.46 7.98
CA SER A 132 18.16 16.52 7.67
C SER A 132 17.63 16.75 6.26
N SER A 133 17.39 15.65 5.52
CA SER A 133 16.75 15.72 4.21
C SER A 133 15.34 16.31 4.30
N LEU A 134 14.97 17.06 3.27
CA LEU A 134 13.62 17.60 3.12
C LEU A 134 12.81 16.66 2.22
N MET A 135 11.52 16.58 2.52
CA MET A 135 10.56 15.80 1.74
C MET A 135 9.51 16.75 1.20
N GLN A 136 9.16 16.57 -0.07
CA GLN A 136 8.07 17.26 -0.73
C GLN A 136 7.15 16.18 -1.32
N LEU A 137 5.84 16.37 -1.19
CA LEU A 137 4.89 15.47 -1.82
C LEU A 137 4.94 15.67 -3.35
N LYS A 138 5.06 14.56 -4.09
CA LYS A 138 4.99 14.62 -5.56
C LYS A 138 3.64 15.14 -6.02
N ASP A 139 3.61 15.80 -7.17
CA ASP A 139 2.45 16.54 -7.63
C ASP A 139 1.20 15.66 -7.78
N GLU A 140 1.38 14.42 -8.28
CA GLU A 140 0.32 13.44 -8.45
C GLU A 140 -0.35 12.99 -7.14
N PHE A 141 0.30 13.18 -5.99
CA PHE A 141 -0.23 12.80 -4.68
C PHE A 141 -0.75 13.97 -3.85
N ARG A 142 -0.80 15.20 -4.39
CA ARG A 142 -1.29 16.41 -3.70
C ARG A 142 -2.82 16.52 -3.63
N ASN A 143 -3.50 15.38 -3.57
CA ASN A 143 -4.91 15.29 -3.25
C ASN A 143 -5.14 14.02 -2.42
N TYR A 144 -6.18 14.02 -1.59
CA TYR A 144 -6.40 12.95 -0.63
C TYR A 144 -6.65 11.61 -1.31
N GLU A 145 -7.43 11.58 -2.39
CA GLU A 145 -7.78 10.35 -3.09
C GLU A 145 -6.55 9.63 -3.67
N ALA A 146 -5.67 10.37 -4.36
CA ALA A 146 -4.45 9.81 -4.93
C ALA A 146 -3.47 9.34 -3.86
N LEU A 147 -3.24 10.16 -2.82
CA LEU A 147 -2.35 9.80 -1.71
C LEU A 147 -2.87 8.56 -0.97
N ARG A 148 -4.17 8.51 -0.69
CA ARG A 148 -4.81 7.39 0.00
C ARG A 148 -4.76 6.11 -0.84
N LYS A 149 -5.00 6.22 -2.15
CA LYS A 149 -4.89 5.09 -3.09
C LYS A 149 -3.48 4.52 -3.09
N GLU A 150 -2.45 5.36 -3.13
CA GLU A 150 -1.05 4.91 -3.12
C GLU A 150 -0.65 4.31 -1.78
N HIS A 151 -1.10 4.91 -0.68
CA HIS A 151 -0.97 4.35 0.66
C HIS A 151 -1.57 2.93 0.77
N ASP A 152 -2.80 2.75 0.30
CA ASP A 152 -3.51 1.47 0.36
C ASP A 152 -2.84 0.44 -0.56
N ALA A 153 -2.40 0.86 -1.76
CA ALA A 153 -1.64 0.02 -2.68
C ALA A 153 -0.33 -0.48 -2.05
N GLN A 154 0.38 0.37 -1.30
CA GLN A 154 1.61 -0.02 -0.60
C GLN A 154 1.34 -1.06 0.50
N ILE A 155 0.22 -0.98 1.22
CA ILE A 155 -0.17 -2.00 2.21
C ILE A 155 -0.51 -3.33 1.50
N VAL A 156 -1.22 -3.27 0.38
CA VAL A 156 -1.51 -4.47 -0.43
C VAL A 156 -0.23 -5.09 -0.94
N GLN A 157 0.73 -4.29 -1.42
CA GLN A 157 2.01 -4.80 -1.91
C GLN A 157 2.84 -5.46 -0.79
N VAL A 158 2.75 -4.94 0.44
CA VAL A 158 3.32 -5.60 1.62
C VAL A 158 2.73 -6.99 1.81
N CYS A 159 1.42 -7.15 1.65
CA CYS A 159 0.70 -8.43 1.76
C CYS A 159 1.09 -9.43 0.67
N VAL A 160 1.18 -8.97 -0.59
CA VAL A 160 1.54 -9.82 -1.74
C VAL A 160 3.00 -10.28 -1.68
N SER A 161 3.85 -9.55 -0.96
CA SER A 161 5.27 -9.86 -0.79
C SER A 161 5.57 -10.68 0.48
N MET A 162 4.56 -11.29 1.10
CA MET A 162 4.69 -12.23 2.23
C MET A 162 4.72 -13.66 1.71
#